data_AF-A0A1Z4NCP6-F1
#
_entry.id   AF-A0A1Z4NCP6-F1
#
_cell.length_a   1.000
_cell.length_b   1.000
_cell.length_c   1.000
_cell.angle_alpha   90.00
_cell.angle_beta   90.00
_cell.angle_gamma   90.00
#
_symmetry.space_group_name_H-M   'P 1'
#
loop_
_entity.id
_entity.type
_entity.pdbx_description
1 polymer ?
#
loop_
_entity_poly.entity_id
_entity_poly.type
_entity_poly.pdbx_seq_one_letter_code
_entity_poly.pdbx_strand_id
1 'polypeptide(L)' 'MNNQIGLITKVMLASAVISVGIKYALPYVPIPATDANALAIVLFPTLVTMGVLGYRFIRSETKIRNS' A
#
# COMPACT_ATOMS: atom_id res chain seq x y z
N MET A 1 11.37 10.97 22.33
CA MET A 1 10.22 11.00 21.40
C MET A 1 10.57 11.74 20.10
N ASN A 2 11.71 11.44 19.46
CA ASN A 2 12.26 12.27 18.37
C ASN A 2 12.00 11.72 16.95
N ASN A 3 11.68 10.43 16.81
CA ASN A 3 11.57 9.77 15.50
C ASN A 3 10.13 9.63 14.97
N GLN A 4 9.12 9.94 15.79
CA GLN A 4 7.71 9.84 15.39
C GLN A 4 7.33 10.96 14.42
N ILE A 5 7.81 12.19 14.66
CA ILE A 5 7.52 13.32 13.78
C ILE A 5 8.13 13.11 12.40
N GLY A 6 9.38 12.61 12.31
CA GLY A 6 9.99 12.27 11.02
C GLY A 6 9.23 11.17 10.25
N LEU A 7 8.69 10.18 10.96
CA LEU A 7 7.86 9.13 10.35
C LEU A 7 6.54 9.68 9.84
N ILE A 8 5.84 10.49 10.64
CA ILE A 8 4.55 11.10 10.28
C ILE A 8 4.72 12.01 9.07
N THR A 9 5.74 12.87 9.04
CA THR A 9 6.00 13.76 7.90
C THR A 9 6.29 12.96 6.63
N LYS A 10 7.09 11.89 6.71
CA LYS A 10 7.41 11.05 5.55
C LYS A 10 6.18 10.32 4.99
N VAL A 11 5.32 9.81 5.88
CA VAL A 11 4.05 9.18 5.49
C VAL A 11 3.08 10.20 4.93
N MET A 12 2.98 11.38 5.53
CA MET A 12 2.10 12.46 5.06
C MET A 12 2.51 12.95 3.67
N LEU A 13 3.81 13.10 3.42
CA LEU A 13 4.34 13.46 2.11
C LEU A 13 4.05 12.36 1.07
N ALA A 14 4.30 11.09 1.43
CA ALA A 14 4.01 9.96 0.55
C ALA A 14 2.51 9.88 0.21
N SER A 15 1.63 10.02 1.20
CA SER A 15 0.17 10.04 1.00
C SER A 15 -0.29 11.23 0.16
N ALA A 16 0.31 12.40 0.33
CA ALA A 16 0.00 13.58 -0.49
C ALA A 16 0.38 13.35 -1.96
N VAL A 17 1.58 12.80 -2.21
CA VAL A 17 2.03 12.45 -3.56
C VAL A 17 1.13 11.39 -4.19
N ILE A 18 0.78 10.34 -3.44
CA ILE A 18 -0.13 9.29 -3.91
C ILE A 18 -1.52 9.87 -4.21
N SER A 19 -2.06 10.73 -3.34
CA SER A 19 -3.37 11.38 -3.54
C SER A 19 -3.40 12.26 -4.78
N VAL A 20 -2.39 13.10 -4.98
CA VAL A 20 -2.25 13.95 -6.18
C VAL A 20 -2.08 13.09 -7.42
N GLY A 21 -1.23 12.06 -7.34
CA GLY A 21 -1.02 11.10 -8.42
C GLY A 21 -2.31 10.41 -8.83
N ILE A 22 -3.10 9.90 -7.87
CA ILE A 22 -4.39 9.27 -8.15
C ILE A 22 -5.37 10.29 -8.74
N LYS A 23 -5.50 11.49 -8.14
CA LYS A 23 -6.46 12.53 -8.57
C LYS A 23 -6.24 12.99 -10.00
N TYR A 24 -4.98 13.17 -10.40
CA TYR A 24 -4.64 13.71 -11.72
C TYR A 24 -4.16 12.67 -12.71
N ALA A 25 -3.79 11.44 -12.31
CA ALA A 25 -3.46 10.38 -13.26
C ALA A 25 -4.72 9.59 -13.65
N LEU A 26 -5.59 9.22 -12.70
CA LEU A 26 -6.76 8.36 -12.98
C LEU A 26 -7.67 8.87 -14.12
N PRO A 27 -8.02 10.16 -14.23
CA PRO A 27 -8.88 10.65 -15.31
C PRO A 27 -8.24 10.52 -16.70
N TYR A 28 -6.91 10.44 -16.77
CA TYR A 28 -6.14 10.33 -18.01
C TYR A 28 -5.57 8.93 -18.23
N VAL A 29 -5.82 7.98 -17.33
CA VAL A 29 -5.53 6.57 -17.60
C VAL A 29 -6.74 5.99 -18.33
N PRO A 30 -6.68 5.79 -19.65
CA PRO A 30 -7.69 5.00 -20.35
C PRO A 30 -7.52 3.56 -19.86
N ILE A 31 -8.26 3.19 -18.81
CA ILE A 31 -8.36 1.81 -18.37
C ILE A 31 -9.44 1.19 -19.26
N PRO A 32 -9.08 0.41 -20.29
CA PRO A 32 -10.08 -0.29 -21.07
C PRO A 32 -10.86 -1.22 -20.14
N ALA A 33 -12.19 -1.18 -20.22
CA ALA A 33 -13.10 -1.98 -19.41
C ALA A 33 -13.06 -3.45 -19.88
N THR A 34 -11.93 -4.11 -19.67
CA THR A 34 -11.74 -5.54 -19.91
C THR A 34 -11.88 -6.31 -18.60
N ASP A 35 -12.31 -7.56 -18.69
CA ASP A 35 -12.51 -8.43 -17.53
C ASP A 35 -11.22 -8.60 -16.71
N ALA A 36 -10.05 -8.62 -17.38
CA ALA A 36 -8.75 -8.74 -16.73
C ALA A 36 -8.41 -7.50 -15.89
N ASN A 37 -8.67 -6.29 -16.41
CA ASN A 37 -8.43 -5.04 -15.68
C ASN A 37 -9.37 -4.92 -14.47
N ALA A 38 -10.65 -5.27 -14.65
CA ALA A 38 -11.63 -5.28 -13.56
C ALA A 38 -11.23 -6.27 -12.45
N LEU A 39 -10.85 -7.50 -12.84
CA LEU A 39 -10.38 -8.52 -11.89
C LEU A 39 -9.14 -8.06 -11.11
N ALA A 40 -8.17 -7.44 -11.78
CA ALA A 40 -6.97 -6.94 -11.13
C ALA A 40 -7.27 -5.86 -10.08
N ILE A 41 -8.17 -4.90 -10.40
CA ILE A 41 -8.57 -3.84 -9.46
C ILE A 41 -9.33 -4.42 -8.27
N VAL A 42 -10.23 -5.39 -8.50
CA VAL A 42 -11.03 -6.03 -7.43
C VAL A 42 -10.17 -6.91 -6.52
N LEU A 43 -9.15 -7.58 -7.06
CA LEU A 43 -8.22 -8.42 -6.28
C LEU A 43 -7.12 -7.62 -5.58
N PHE A 44 -6.84 -6.39 -6.01
CA PHE A 44 -5.78 -5.56 -5.45
C PHE A 44 -5.87 -5.39 -3.91
N PRO A 45 -7.04 -5.07 -3.31
CA PRO A 45 -7.16 -4.97 -1.85
C PRO A 45 -6.82 -6.28 -1.14
N THR A 46 -7.21 -7.42 -1.72
CA THR A 46 -6.91 -8.75 -1.18
C THR A 46 -5.42 -9.04 -1.24
N LEU A 47 -4.75 -8.72 -2.35
CA LEU A 47 -3.29 -8.88 -2.49
C LEU A 47 -2.52 -8.00 -1.50
N VAL A 48 -2.96 -6.75 -1.31
CA VAL A 48 -2.37 -5.84 -0.31
C VAL A 48 -2.52 -6.40 1.09
N THR A 49 -3.73 -6.85 1.45
CA THR A 49 -4.00 -7.42 2.77
C THR A 49 -3.19 -8.70 3.00
N MET A 50 -3.12 -9.57 2.00
CA MET A 50 -2.28 -10.78 2.02
C MET A 50 -0.81 -10.44 2.25
N GLY A 51 -0.25 -9.45 1.53
CA GLY A 51 1.13 -9.02 1.70
C GLY A 51 1.39 -8.43 3.09
N VAL A 52 0.50 -7.58 3.60
CA VAL A 52 0.62 -6.97 4.93
C VAL A 52 0.54 -8.03 6.04
N LEU A 53 -0.41 -8.96 5.95
CA LEU A 53 -0.55 -10.05 6.92
C LEU A 53 0.63 -11.01 6.84
N GLY A 54 1.08 -11.38 5.63
CA GLY A 54 2.25 -12.23 5.44
C GLY A 54 3.52 -11.60 6.01
N TYR A 55 3.75 -10.31 5.74
CA TYR A 55 4.87 -9.57 6.33
C TYR A 55 4.78 -9.52 7.86
N ARG A 56 3.58 -9.29 8.41
CA ARG A 56 3.35 -9.30 9.85
C ARG A 56 3.64 -10.68 10.45
N PHE A 57 3.24 -11.75 9.77
CA PHE A 57 3.46 -13.13 10.22
C PHE A 57 4.94 -13.51 10.26
N ILE A 58 5.68 -13.21 9.19
CA ILE A 58 7.14 -13.44 9.12
C ILE A 58 7.87 -12.63 10.22
N ARG A 59 7.43 -11.38 10.46
CA ARG A 59 7.99 -10.53 11.51
C ARG A 59 7.68 -11.04 12.92
N SER A 60 6.53 -11.67 13.15
CA SER A 60 6.23 -12.27 14.46
C SER A 60 7.11 -13.47 14.76
N GLU A 61 7.40 -14.33 13.77
CA GLU A 61 8.28 -15.49 13.98
C GLU A 61 9.74 -15.09 14.24
N THR A 62 10.23 -14.03 13.57
CA THR A 62 11.58 -13.50 13.83
C THR A 62 11.74 -12.89 15.22
N LYS A 63 10.63 -12.46 15.86
CA LYS A 63 10.66 -11.98 17.26
C LYS A 63 10.74 -13.12 18.27
N ILE A 64 10.16 -14.29 17.97
CA ILE A 64 10.21 -15.48 18.84
C ILE A 64 11.60 -16.15 18.76
N ARG A 65 12.24 -16.16 17.59
CA ARG A 65 13.56 -16.78 17.39
C ARG A 65 14.74 -16.02 18.04
N ASN A 66 14.58 -14.74 18.35
CA ASN A 66 15.62 -13.89 18.94
C ASN A 66 15.33 -13.49 20.41
N SER A 67 14.42 -14.21 21.07
CA SER A 67 14.10 -14.08 22.50
C SER A 67 14.46 -15.36 23.23
#